data_AF-A0A519RT77-F1
#
_entry.id   AF-A0A519RT77-F1
#
_cell.length_a   1.000
_cell.length_b   1.000
_cell.length_c   1.000
_cell.angle_alpha   90.00
_cell.angle_beta   90.00
_cell.angle_gamma   90.00
#
_symmetry.space_group_name_H-M   'P 1'
#
loop_
_entity.id
_entity.type
_entity.pdbx_description
1 polymer ?
#
loop_
_entity_poly.entity_id
_entity_poly.type
_entity_poly.pdbx_seq_one_letter_code
_entity_poly.pdbx_strand_id
1 'polypeptide(L)'
;MEDFIATNFVNIQPDFFNYKPMTIKENRSFKLGMGYLIVVVALIAVLLLYTRHFIVLTVFTIVMAAAVSIKNYHNQMLASSMLEIKKQRKLFIGLRNDYNSCAEIVRYELYRVKVERITNRINRLKAEMQDKKSVVDIELYEYELDNYLEGFQLLGYNIPEISQLTMNNLHRKGILNASDLKKDFLFTKQFKKQEVDGLLAWREYLSSRFDYYPNSLRYFWMLSALDTQYKHLILEEEQMVIKLIEKAKALQPTIEEKRRSTKEAILDCRTKLKDAEAQFQMLTKKRMFLQPYIIK
;
A
#
# COMPACT_ATOMS: atom_id res chain seq x y z
N MET A 1 95.54 -44.42 77.16
CA MET A 1 96.15 -45.44 76.30
C MET A 1 96.48 -44.74 74.99
N GLU A 2 97.48 -43.86 75.01
CA GLU A 2 98.91 -44.24 74.91
C GLU A 2 99.14 -44.94 73.56
N ASP A 3 99.59 -44.20 72.55
CA ASP A 3 101.01 -43.93 72.26
C ASP A 3 101.78 -45.15 71.76
N PHE A 4 102.61 -44.89 70.73
CA PHE A 4 103.70 -45.74 70.22
C PHE A 4 103.26 -46.96 69.38
N ILE A 5 103.82 -47.29 68.21
CA ILE A 5 105.12 -47.04 67.58
C ILE A 5 104.90 -47.17 66.04
N ALA A 6 105.24 -46.19 65.20
CA ALA A 6 106.53 -45.95 64.55
C ALA A 6 107.06 -47.08 63.62
N THR A 7 107.60 -46.61 62.48
CA THR A 7 108.54 -47.27 61.54
C THR A 7 108.02 -48.36 60.59
N ASN A 8 107.92 -48.01 59.30
CA ASN A 8 108.92 -48.45 58.32
C ASN A 8 108.97 -47.53 57.09
N PHE A 9 110.08 -46.81 56.99
CA PHE A 9 110.53 -46.10 55.80
C PHE A 9 110.97 -47.12 54.74
N VAL A 10 110.46 -46.98 53.51
CA VAL A 10 111.12 -47.56 52.33
C VAL A 10 111.52 -46.40 51.42
N ASN A 11 112.83 -46.25 51.35
CA ASN A 11 113.60 -45.34 50.55
C ASN A 11 113.68 -45.88 49.12
N ILE A 12 113.12 -45.18 48.13
CA ILE A 12 113.42 -45.41 46.71
C ILE A 12 113.72 -44.04 46.09
N GLN A 13 115.02 -43.78 45.93
CA GLN A 13 115.55 -42.67 45.15
C GLN A 13 115.51 -42.98 43.63
N PRO A 14 115.68 -41.96 42.77
CA PRO A 14 114.94 -41.81 41.53
C PRO A 14 115.75 -42.19 40.29
N ASP A 15 115.13 -42.92 39.36
CA ASP A 15 115.72 -43.13 38.04
C ASP A 15 115.24 -42.08 37.04
N PHE A 16 116.15 -41.16 36.75
CA PHE A 16 116.15 -40.28 35.58
C PHE A 16 116.13 -41.11 34.29
N PHE A 17 114.98 -41.17 33.61
CA PHE A 17 114.92 -41.54 32.20
C PHE A 17 114.74 -40.32 31.30
N ASN A 18 115.87 -39.96 30.69
CA ASN A 18 116.02 -39.34 29.37
C ASN A 18 114.79 -39.52 28.44
N TYR A 19 113.94 -38.49 28.33
CA TYR A 19 113.02 -38.36 27.20
C TYR A 19 113.60 -37.39 26.16
N LYS A 20 114.07 -38.01 25.08
CA LYS A 20 114.51 -37.43 23.81
C LYS A 20 113.40 -36.51 23.25
N PRO A 21 113.71 -35.30 22.74
CA PRO A 21 112.71 -34.48 22.05
C PRO A 21 112.26 -35.20 20.77
N MET A 22 111.01 -35.68 20.78
CA MET A 22 110.41 -36.35 19.63
C MET A 22 110.00 -35.28 18.63
N THR A 23 110.81 -35.13 17.58
CA THR A 23 110.47 -34.38 16.38
C THR A 23 109.15 -34.89 15.80
N ILE A 24 108.31 -33.93 15.42
CA ILE A 24 107.01 -34.10 14.79
C ILE A 24 107.15 -35.03 13.57
N LYS A 25 106.85 -36.31 13.76
CA LYS A 25 106.53 -37.23 12.67
C LYS A 25 105.03 -37.18 12.46
N GLU A 26 104.66 -36.84 11.24
CA GLU A 26 103.33 -36.52 10.76
C GLU A 26 102.27 -37.53 11.20
N ASN A 27 101.45 -37.10 12.16
CA ASN A 27 100.35 -37.86 12.70
C ASN A 27 99.17 -37.78 11.70
N ARG A 28 99.19 -38.62 10.64
CA ARG A 28 98.07 -38.73 9.67
C ARG A 28 96.72 -38.92 10.38
N SER A 29 96.72 -39.63 11.51
CA SER A 29 95.56 -39.88 12.37
C SER A 29 94.99 -38.60 13.01
N PHE A 30 95.83 -37.63 13.35
CA PHE A 30 95.40 -36.35 13.95
C PHE A 30 94.84 -35.39 12.87
N LYS A 31 95.43 -35.37 11.67
CA LYS A 31 94.91 -34.62 10.51
C LYS A 31 93.57 -35.21 10.00
N LEU A 32 93.44 -36.54 9.96
CA LEU A 32 92.18 -37.21 9.61
C LEU A 32 91.08 -37.00 10.67
N GLY A 33 91.42 -37.04 11.96
CA GLY A 33 90.49 -36.76 13.06
C GLY A 33 89.99 -35.32 13.08
N MET A 34 90.87 -34.34 12.84
CA MET A 34 90.50 -32.92 12.73
C MET A 34 89.66 -32.64 11.47
N GLY A 35 89.96 -33.29 10.34
CA GLY A 35 89.16 -33.19 9.13
C GLY A 35 87.73 -33.72 9.33
N TYR A 36 87.58 -34.85 10.02
CA TYR A 36 86.26 -35.40 10.36
C TYR A 36 85.49 -34.49 11.32
N LEU A 37 86.17 -33.91 12.32
CA LEU A 37 85.55 -32.99 13.26
C LEU A 37 85.06 -31.69 12.58
N ILE A 38 85.81 -31.16 11.61
CA ILE A 38 85.37 -30.01 10.80
C ILE A 38 84.15 -30.36 9.95
N VAL A 39 84.12 -31.55 9.34
CA VAL A 39 82.95 -32.02 8.55
C VAL A 39 81.73 -32.22 9.45
N VAL A 40 81.89 -32.79 10.64
CA VAL A 40 80.80 -32.97 11.62
C VAL A 40 80.29 -31.62 12.12
N VAL A 41 81.17 -30.68 12.46
CA VAL A 41 80.77 -29.32 12.87
C VAL A 41 80.08 -28.57 11.73
N ALA A 42 80.57 -28.71 10.49
CA ALA A 42 79.93 -28.13 9.30
C ALA A 42 78.54 -28.75 9.05
N LEU A 43 78.39 -30.07 9.20
CA LEU A 43 77.10 -30.76 9.09
C LEU A 43 76.13 -30.32 10.18
N ILE A 44 76.59 -30.16 11.44
CA ILE A 44 75.77 -29.64 12.54
C ILE A 44 75.37 -28.18 12.26
N ALA A 45 76.28 -27.33 11.77
CA ALA A 45 75.97 -25.96 11.41
C ALA A 45 74.94 -25.87 10.28
N VAL A 46 75.05 -26.73 9.26
CA VAL A 46 74.05 -26.85 8.17
C VAL A 46 72.71 -27.33 8.73
N LEU A 47 72.69 -28.31 9.65
CA LEU A 47 71.47 -28.78 10.32
C LEU A 47 70.80 -27.67 11.16
N LEU A 48 71.58 -26.85 11.86
CA LEU A 48 71.09 -25.70 12.62
C LEU A 48 70.54 -24.59 11.71
N LEU A 49 71.16 -24.35 10.55
CA LEU A 49 70.63 -23.42 9.54
C LEU A 49 69.33 -23.95 8.91
N TYR A 50 69.26 -25.26 8.62
CA TYR A 50 68.07 -25.89 8.06
C TYR A 50 66.89 -25.86 9.03
N THR A 51 67.13 -26.16 10.31
CA THR A 51 66.10 -26.07 11.36
C THR A 51 65.64 -24.64 11.59
N ARG A 52 66.55 -23.65 11.56
CA ARG A 52 66.18 -22.23 11.60
C ARG A 52 65.31 -21.82 10.41
N HIS A 53 65.67 -22.20 9.19
CA HIS A 53 64.86 -21.91 8.00
C HIS A 53 63.51 -22.64 8.02
N PHE A 54 63.47 -23.89 8.50
CA PHE A 54 62.23 -24.63 8.67
C PHE A 54 61.29 -23.98 9.69
N ILE A 55 61.83 -23.49 10.82
CA ILE A 55 61.05 -22.75 11.83
C ILE A 55 60.52 -21.44 11.23
N VAL A 56 61.36 -20.66 10.54
CA VAL A 56 60.93 -19.40 9.89
C VAL A 56 59.85 -19.65 8.83
N LEU A 57 60.02 -20.67 7.99
CA LEU A 57 59.04 -21.05 6.96
C LEU A 57 57.72 -21.50 7.61
N THR A 58 57.77 -22.29 8.67
CA THR A 58 56.59 -22.79 9.38
C THR A 58 55.84 -21.65 10.09
N VAL A 59 56.56 -20.75 10.75
CA VAL A 59 55.95 -19.55 11.35
C VAL A 59 55.33 -18.67 10.27
N PHE A 60 56.00 -18.48 9.13
CA PHE A 60 55.47 -17.71 8.01
C PHE A 60 54.19 -18.34 7.42
N THR A 61 54.16 -19.65 7.20
CA THR A 61 52.96 -20.34 6.67
C THR A 61 51.80 -20.30 7.67
N ILE A 62 52.05 -20.43 8.98
CA ILE A 62 51.03 -20.28 10.03
C ILE A 62 50.47 -18.86 10.03
N VAL A 63 51.33 -17.83 9.96
CA VAL A 63 50.91 -16.42 9.92
C VAL A 63 50.08 -16.12 8.66
N MET A 64 50.52 -16.62 7.50
CA MET A 64 49.78 -16.46 6.23
C MET A 64 48.43 -17.20 6.25
N ALA A 65 48.38 -18.43 6.79
CA ALA A 65 47.14 -19.18 6.95
C ALA A 65 46.16 -18.47 7.91
N ALA A 66 46.66 -17.92 9.01
CA ALA A 66 45.86 -17.11 9.93
C ALA A 66 45.33 -15.82 9.26
N ALA A 67 46.15 -15.12 8.49
CA ALA A 67 45.74 -13.92 7.75
C ALA A 67 44.64 -14.22 6.71
N VAL A 68 44.76 -15.32 5.97
CA VAL A 68 43.74 -15.77 5.01
C VAL A 68 42.45 -16.17 5.73
N SER A 69 42.53 -16.88 6.86
CA SER A 69 41.37 -17.24 7.68
C SER A 69 40.62 -16.01 8.20
N ILE A 70 41.34 -15.03 8.75
CA ILE A 70 40.77 -13.76 9.23
C ILE A 70 40.07 -12.99 8.09
N LYS A 71 40.69 -12.93 6.90
CA LYS A 71 40.11 -12.29 5.71
C LYS A 71 38.81 -12.98 5.28
N ASN A 72 38.80 -14.32 5.24
CA ASN A 72 37.62 -15.09 4.86
C ASN A 72 36.48 -14.92 5.88
N TYR A 73 36.78 -14.99 7.17
CA TYR A 73 35.82 -14.74 8.24
C TYR A 73 35.23 -13.34 8.15
N HIS A 74 36.07 -12.32 7.94
CA HIS A 74 35.60 -10.94 7.83
C HIS A 74 34.71 -10.71 6.59
N ASN A 75 35.04 -11.34 5.45
CA ASN A 75 34.20 -11.29 4.25
C ASN A 75 32.85 -12.00 4.45
N GLN A 76 32.84 -13.14 5.15
CA GLN A 76 31.60 -13.85 5.51
C GLN A 76 30.73 -12.99 6.44
N MET A 77 31.34 -12.34 7.44
CA MET A 77 30.63 -11.41 8.33
C MET A 77 30.01 -10.23 7.57
N LEU A 78 30.76 -9.58 6.67
CA LEU A 78 30.21 -8.52 5.81
C LEU A 78 29.08 -9.00 4.92
N ALA A 79 29.19 -10.19 4.32
CA ALA A 79 28.15 -10.77 3.49
C ALA A 79 26.86 -11.07 4.30
N SER A 80 27.01 -11.62 5.51
CA SER A 80 25.88 -11.90 6.41
C SER A 80 25.15 -10.61 6.85
N SER A 81 25.91 -9.58 7.23
CA SER A 81 25.37 -8.26 7.62
C SER A 81 24.66 -7.57 6.45
N MET A 82 25.22 -7.64 5.23
CA MET A 82 24.57 -7.10 4.03
C MET A 82 23.25 -7.82 3.72
N LEU A 83 23.20 -9.13 3.92
CA LEU A 83 21.98 -9.93 3.74
C LEU A 83 20.92 -9.56 4.79
N GLU A 84 21.31 -9.31 6.03
CA GLU A 84 20.42 -8.82 7.08
C GLU A 84 19.85 -7.43 6.75
N ILE A 85 20.69 -6.48 6.31
CA ILE A 85 20.24 -5.16 5.84
C ILE A 85 19.21 -5.30 4.70
N LYS A 86 19.47 -6.17 3.72
CA LYS A 86 18.51 -6.43 2.62
C LYS A 86 17.18 -6.99 3.13
N LYS A 87 17.21 -7.93 4.08
CA LYS A 87 16.01 -8.48 4.72
C LYS A 87 15.22 -7.41 5.44
N GLN A 88 15.88 -6.58 6.25
CA GLN A 88 15.23 -5.49 6.99
C GLN A 88 14.63 -4.45 6.04
N ARG A 89 15.33 -4.06 4.96
CA ARG A 89 14.79 -3.15 3.94
C ARG A 89 13.54 -3.72 3.26
N LYS A 90 13.55 -5.01 2.91
CA LYS A 90 12.38 -5.67 2.31
C LYS A 90 11.19 -5.68 3.28
N LEU A 91 11.43 -6.01 4.55
CA LEU A 91 10.42 -5.99 5.60
C LEU A 91 9.84 -4.58 5.79
N PHE A 92 10.69 -3.56 5.84
CA PHE A 92 10.28 -2.15 5.96
C PHE A 92 9.34 -1.73 4.82
N ILE A 93 9.67 -2.09 3.57
CA ILE A 93 8.82 -1.79 2.41
C ILE A 93 7.46 -2.49 2.54
N GLY A 94 7.45 -3.76 2.96
CA GLY A 94 6.21 -4.52 3.19
C GLY A 94 5.31 -3.87 4.26
N LEU A 95 5.87 -3.58 5.43
CA LEU A 95 5.15 -2.92 6.53
C LEU A 95 4.62 -1.54 6.14
N ARG A 96 5.38 -0.77 5.35
CA ARG A 96 4.93 0.53 4.84
C ARG A 96 3.73 0.38 3.90
N ASN A 97 3.71 -0.65 3.05
CA ASN A 97 2.56 -0.92 2.18
C ASN A 97 1.34 -1.35 3.00
N ASP A 98 1.51 -2.23 3.98
CA ASP A 98 0.44 -2.67 4.87
C ASP A 98 -0.15 -1.51 5.68
N TYR A 99 0.68 -0.56 6.11
CA TYR A 99 0.22 0.65 6.81
C TYR A 99 -0.70 1.52 5.94
N ASN A 100 -0.39 1.65 4.65
CA ASN A 100 -1.11 2.51 3.73
C ASN A 100 -2.32 1.85 3.06
N SER A 101 -2.28 0.53 2.86
CA SER A 101 -3.22 -0.18 1.99
C SER A 101 -3.59 -1.57 2.54
N CYS A 102 -3.91 -1.66 3.82
CA CYS A 102 -4.47 -2.91 4.36
C CYS A 102 -5.88 -3.18 3.79
N ALA A 103 -6.29 -4.45 3.81
CA ALA A 103 -7.59 -4.89 3.30
C ALA A 103 -8.76 -4.13 3.93
N GLU A 104 -8.65 -3.76 5.21
CA GLU A 104 -9.68 -3.01 5.93
C GLU A 104 -9.80 -1.56 5.44
N ILE A 105 -8.68 -0.89 5.14
CA ILE A 105 -8.68 0.46 4.54
C ILE A 105 -9.36 0.40 3.16
N VAL A 106 -9.03 -0.61 2.35
CA VAL A 106 -9.67 -0.80 1.04
C VAL A 106 -11.17 -1.05 1.18
N ARG A 107 -11.61 -1.89 2.13
CA ARG A 107 -13.04 -2.14 2.39
C ARG A 107 -13.77 -0.88 2.88
N TYR A 108 -13.15 -0.10 3.75
CA TYR A 108 -13.70 1.17 4.23
C TYR A 108 -13.94 2.13 3.07
N GLU A 109 -12.96 2.26 2.17
CA GLU A 109 -13.08 3.11 0.98
C GLU A 109 -14.19 2.63 0.04
N LEU A 110 -14.32 1.32 -0.15
CA LEU A 110 -15.42 0.74 -0.91
C LEU A 110 -16.80 1.06 -0.31
N TYR A 111 -16.94 1.04 1.01
CA TYR A 111 -18.19 1.46 1.66
C TYR A 111 -18.47 2.95 1.45
N ARG A 112 -17.45 3.81 1.54
CA ARG A 112 -17.60 5.25 1.26
C ARG A 112 -18.12 5.51 -0.15
N VAL A 113 -17.51 4.89 -1.16
CA VAL A 113 -17.93 5.01 -2.56
C VAL A 113 -19.35 4.48 -2.78
N LYS A 114 -19.73 3.38 -2.11
CA LYS A 114 -21.10 2.84 -2.18
C LYS A 114 -22.11 3.79 -1.56
N VAL A 115 -21.81 4.39 -0.41
CA VAL A 115 -22.67 5.39 0.25
C VAL A 115 -22.91 6.56 -0.70
N GLU A 116 -21.84 7.14 -1.25
CA GLU A 116 -21.93 8.27 -2.20
C GLU A 116 -22.83 7.94 -3.41
N ARG A 117 -22.66 6.74 -3.99
CA ARG A 117 -23.49 6.29 -5.12
C ARG A 117 -24.97 6.20 -4.74
N ILE A 118 -25.28 5.63 -3.58
CA ILE A 118 -26.66 5.48 -3.12
C ILE A 118 -27.26 6.84 -2.77
N THR A 119 -26.52 7.74 -2.12
CA THR A 119 -26.97 9.11 -1.85
C THR A 119 -27.31 9.86 -3.14
N ASN A 120 -26.48 9.73 -4.18
CA ASN A 120 -26.79 10.32 -5.48
C ASN A 120 -28.04 9.73 -6.11
N ARG A 121 -28.30 8.43 -5.93
CA ARG A 121 -29.54 7.78 -6.39
C ARG A 121 -30.76 8.29 -5.62
N ILE A 122 -30.68 8.45 -4.30
CA ILE A 122 -31.75 9.04 -3.48
C ILE A 122 -32.10 10.44 -3.99
N ASN A 123 -31.10 11.27 -4.26
CA ASN A 123 -31.34 12.63 -4.78
C ASN A 123 -32.03 12.62 -6.16
N ARG A 124 -31.66 11.68 -7.04
CA ARG A 124 -32.36 11.48 -8.32
C ARG A 124 -33.80 11.05 -8.13
N LEU A 125 -34.06 10.08 -7.25
CA LEU A 125 -35.42 9.62 -6.94
C LEU A 125 -36.29 10.76 -6.39
N LYS A 126 -35.73 11.64 -5.55
CA LYS A 126 -36.44 12.83 -5.05
C LYS A 126 -36.78 13.81 -6.16
N ALA A 127 -35.86 14.04 -7.10
CA ALA A 127 -36.12 14.89 -8.26
C ALA A 127 -37.19 14.28 -9.19
N GLU A 128 -37.05 12.99 -9.54
CA GLU A 128 -38.02 12.27 -10.36
C GLU A 128 -39.42 12.26 -9.73
N MET A 129 -39.52 12.12 -8.40
CA MET A 129 -40.79 12.22 -7.69
C MET A 129 -41.41 13.61 -7.88
N GLN A 130 -40.63 14.68 -7.72
CA GLN A 130 -41.11 16.06 -7.89
C GLN A 130 -41.55 16.35 -9.32
N ASP A 131 -40.79 15.85 -10.31
CA ASP A 131 -41.13 15.98 -11.73
C ASP A 131 -42.43 15.22 -12.06
N LYS A 132 -42.63 14.03 -11.49
CA LYS A 132 -43.89 13.29 -11.69
C LYS A 132 -45.07 13.96 -11.00
N LYS A 133 -44.86 14.58 -9.83
CA LYS A 133 -45.91 15.35 -9.17
C LYS A 133 -46.37 16.52 -10.02
N SER A 134 -45.44 17.29 -10.60
CA SER A 134 -45.80 18.41 -11.46
C SER A 134 -46.53 17.96 -12.72
N VAL A 135 -46.16 16.82 -13.31
CA VAL A 135 -46.91 16.22 -14.42
C VAL A 135 -48.34 15.86 -14.01
N VAL A 136 -48.53 15.20 -12.86
CA VAL A 136 -49.87 14.86 -12.35
C VAL A 136 -50.69 16.11 -12.02
N ASP A 137 -50.07 17.15 -11.47
CA ASP A 137 -50.72 18.44 -11.19
C ASP A 137 -51.24 19.08 -12.49
N ILE A 138 -50.43 19.06 -13.57
CA ILE A 138 -50.81 19.58 -14.88
C ILE A 138 -51.93 18.75 -15.50
N GLU A 139 -51.80 17.42 -15.52
CA GLU A 139 -52.81 16.51 -16.06
C GLU A 139 -54.15 16.69 -15.35
N LEU A 140 -54.14 16.87 -14.02
CA LEU A 140 -55.37 17.11 -13.28
C LEU A 140 -55.95 18.48 -13.56
N TYR A 141 -55.13 19.53 -13.60
CA TYR A 141 -55.56 20.86 -13.97
C TYR A 141 -56.26 20.85 -15.34
N GLU A 142 -55.66 20.20 -16.34
CA GLU A 142 -56.25 20.07 -17.67
C GLU A 142 -57.55 19.28 -17.65
N TYR A 143 -57.61 18.18 -16.90
CA TYR A 143 -58.82 17.37 -16.74
C TYR A 143 -59.97 18.17 -16.09
N GLU A 144 -59.68 18.89 -15.01
CA GLU A 144 -60.69 19.68 -14.30
C GLU A 144 -61.13 20.91 -15.10
N LEU A 145 -60.20 21.55 -15.83
CA LEU A 145 -60.52 22.63 -16.76
C LEU A 145 -61.42 22.11 -17.89
N ASP A 146 -61.11 20.96 -18.50
CA ASP A 146 -61.94 20.37 -19.54
C ASP A 146 -63.35 20.06 -18.98
N ASN A 147 -63.47 19.43 -17.81
CA ASN A 147 -64.79 19.20 -17.17
C ASN A 147 -65.57 20.49 -16.88
N TYR A 148 -64.88 21.55 -16.45
CA TYR A 148 -65.50 22.86 -16.24
C TYR A 148 -66.02 23.43 -17.57
N LEU A 149 -65.22 23.36 -18.62
CA LEU A 149 -65.55 23.84 -19.96
C LEU A 149 -66.67 23.01 -20.64
N GLU A 150 -66.84 21.73 -20.29
CA GLU A 150 -67.93 20.89 -20.78
C GLU A 150 -69.31 21.47 -20.44
N GLY A 151 -69.43 22.19 -19.31
CA GLY A 151 -70.66 22.85 -18.88
C GLY A 151 -71.12 24.00 -19.78
N PHE A 152 -70.24 24.52 -20.64
CA PHE A 152 -70.51 25.67 -21.50
C PHE A 152 -70.85 25.23 -22.92
N GLN A 153 -72.11 24.82 -23.10
CA GLN A 153 -72.62 24.39 -24.41
C GLN A 153 -72.67 25.53 -25.42
N LEU A 154 -72.10 25.34 -26.61
CA LEU A 154 -72.01 26.36 -27.65
C LEU A 154 -73.36 27.00 -27.98
N LEU A 155 -74.39 26.18 -28.25
CA LEU A 155 -75.72 26.68 -28.63
C LEU A 155 -76.43 27.47 -27.53
N GLY A 156 -75.95 27.42 -26.28
CA GLY A 156 -76.48 28.18 -25.16
C GLY A 156 -75.93 29.60 -25.02
N TYR A 157 -74.94 29.99 -25.82
CA TYR A 157 -74.25 31.28 -25.69
C TYR A 157 -74.24 32.08 -27.01
N ASN A 158 -74.39 33.39 -26.88
CA ASN A 158 -74.11 34.33 -27.96
C ASN A 158 -72.62 34.67 -27.95
N ILE A 159 -71.83 33.98 -28.78
CA ILE A 159 -70.38 34.20 -28.90
C ILE A 159 -70.14 35.33 -29.90
N PRO A 160 -69.45 36.42 -29.51
CA PRO A 160 -69.15 37.53 -30.40
C PRO A 160 -68.52 37.08 -31.71
N GLU A 161 -68.94 37.67 -32.82
CA GLU A 161 -68.38 37.42 -34.17
C GLU A 161 -68.62 36.01 -34.73
N ILE A 162 -69.38 35.16 -34.03
CA ILE A 162 -69.73 33.81 -34.49
C ILE A 162 -71.18 33.78 -34.97
N SER A 163 -71.38 33.37 -36.23
CA SER A 163 -72.71 33.27 -36.82
C SER A 163 -73.46 32.02 -36.33
N GLN A 164 -74.80 32.07 -36.30
CA GLN A 164 -75.63 30.90 -35.98
C GLN A 164 -75.39 29.72 -36.93
N LEU A 165 -75.08 30.00 -38.21
CA LEU A 165 -74.71 28.96 -39.18
C LEU A 165 -73.42 28.25 -38.77
N THR A 166 -72.42 29.00 -38.31
CA THR A 166 -71.14 28.49 -37.81
C THR A 166 -71.36 27.64 -36.57
N MET A 167 -72.19 28.09 -35.62
CA MET A 167 -72.56 27.32 -34.42
C MET A 167 -73.26 26.00 -34.76
N ASN A 168 -74.23 26.02 -35.68
CA ASN A 168 -74.90 24.81 -36.15
C ASN A 168 -73.94 23.84 -36.86
N ASN A 169 -72.96 24.36 -37.60
CA ASN A 169 -71.93 23.56 -38.26
C ASN A 169 -70.95 22.93 -37.26
N LEU A 170 -70.54 23.65 -36.21
CA LEU A 170 -69.73 23.10 -35.11
C LEU A 170 -70.48 21.96 -34.41
N HIS A 171 -71.75 22.18 -34.08
CA HIS A 171 -72.60 21.17 -33.43
C HIS A 171 -72.78 19.92 -34.30
N ARG A 172 -72.99 20.08 -35.62
CA ARG A 172 -73.05 18.94 -36.58
C ARG A 172 -71.75 18.14 -36.66
N LYS A 173 -70.61 18.76 -36.32
CA LYS A 173 -69.30 18.11 -36.26
C LYS A 173 -69.01 17.49 -34.89
N GLY A 174 -69.96 17.51 -33.96
CA GLY A 174 -69.79 16.98 -32.61
C GLY A 174 -68.98 17.90 -31.70
N ILE A 175 -68.75 19.16 -32.07
CA ILE A 175 -68.23 20.19 -31.17
C ILE A 175 -69.45 20.79 -30.48
N LEU A 176 -69.68 20.42 -29.21
CA LEU A 176 -70.90 20.74 -28.49
C LEU A 176 -70.66 21.82 -27.43
N ASN A 177 -69.47 21.86 -26.84
CA ASN A 177 -69.16 22.71 -25.70
C ASN A 177 -67.78 23.39 -25.85
N ALA A 178 -67.38 24.16 -24.84
CA ALA A 178 -66.11 24.88 -24.85
C ALA A 178 -64.88 23.96 -24.68
N SER A 179 -65.02 22.77 -24.09
CA SER A 179 -63.89 21.82 -23.95
C SER A 179 -63.49 21.20 -25.29
N ASP A 180 -64.46 21.05 -26.21
CA ASP A 180 -64.23 20.53 -27.56
C ASP A 180 -63.43 21.50 -28.45
N LEU A 181 -63.37 22.79 -28.08
CA LEU A 181 -62.66 23.84 -28.81
C LEU A 181 -61.14 23.82 -28.56
N LYS A 182 -60.48 22.67 -28.77
CA LYS A 182 -59.01 22.56 -28.66
C LYS A 182 -58.34 23.25 -29.86
N LYS A 183 -57.25 23.99 -29.62
CA LYS A 183 -56.54 24.80 -30.63
C LYS A 183 -56.29 24.03 -31.93
N ASP A 184 -55.85 22.77 -31.85
CA ASP A 184 -55.46 21.99 -33.03
C ASP A 184 -56.64 21.50 -33.89
N PHE A 185 -57.84 21.38 -33.32
CA PHE A 185 -59.01 20.83 -34.02
C PHE A 185 -59.68 21.85 -34.95
N LEU A 186 -59.63 23.14 -34.60
CA LEU A 186 -60.35 24.20 -35.33
C LEU A 186 -59.64 24.66 -36.62
N PHE A 187 -58.37 24.29 -36.81
CA PHE A 187 -57.57 24.69 -37.98
C PHE A 187 -57.81 23.86 -39.26
N THR A 188 -58.75 22.91 -39.25
CA THR A 188 -59.09 22.13 -40.45
C THR A 188 -59.91 22.97 -41.47
N LYS A 189 -59.23 23.83 -42.26
CA LYS A 189 -59.61 24.52 -43.53
C LYS A 189 -61.05 25.05 -43.78
N GLN A 190 -62.00 24.92 -42.88
CA GLN A 190 -63.44 25.16 -43.14
C GLN A 190 -64.01 26.37 -42.41
N PHE A 191 -63.27 26.96 -41.46
CA PHE A 191 -63.69 28.13 -40.70
C PHE A 191 -62.85 29.34 -41.08
N LYS A 192 -63.45 30.54 -41.05
CA LYS A 192 -62.68 31.77 -41.26
C LYS A 192 -61.78 32.00 -40.05
N LYS A 193 -60.60 32.56 -40.28
CA LYS A 193 -59.63 32.87 -39.21
C LYS A 193 -60.27 33.66 -38.07
N GLN A 194 -61.05 34.69 -38.38
CA GLN A 194 -61.75 35.51 -37.39
C GLN A 194 -62.74 34.71 -36.52
N GLU A 195 -63.44 33.73 -37.10
CA GLU A 195 -64.35 32.87 -36.34
C GLU A 195 -63.57 31.92 -35.40
N VAL A 196 -62.44 31.39 -35.86
CA VAL A 196 -61.55 30.57 -35.01
C VAL A 196 -60.99 31.40 -33.86
N ASP A 197 -60.49 32.60 -34.16
CA ASP A 197 -59.93 33.52 -33.16
C ASP A 197 -61.01 33.90 -32.13
N GLY A 198 -62.24 34.16 -32.55
CA GLY A 198 -63.38 34.44 -31.66
C GLY A 198 -63.77 33.26 -30.75
N LEU A 199 -63.83 32.04 -31.29
CA LEU A 199 -64.10 30.83 -30.50
C LEU A 199 -62.99 30.54 -29.48
N LEU A 200 -61.72 30.71 -29.88
CA LEU A 200 -60.58 30.53 -29.00
C LEU A 200 -60.52 31.60 -27.91
N ALA A 201 -60.79 32.87 -28.26
CA ALA A 201 -60.87 33.96 -27.29
C ALA A 201 -62.00 33.74 -26.28
N TRP A 202 -63.16 33.25 -26.72
CA TRP A 202 -64.25 32.90 -25.83
C TRP A 202 -63.90 31.74 -24.89
N ARG A 203 -63.29 30.67 -25.41
CA ARG A 203 -62.78 29.57 -24.56
C ARG A 203 -61.76 30.09 -23.56
N GLU A 204 -60.80 30.90 -23.99
CA GLU A 204 -59.76 31.47 -23.13
C GLU A 204 -60.36 32.35 -22.02
N TYR A 205 -61.37 33.16 -22.35
CA TYR A 205 -62.13 33.92 -21.36
C TYR A 205 -62.82 33.01 -20.33
N LEU A 206 -63.46 31.92 -20.76
CA LEU A 206 -64.05 30.95 -19.84
C LEU A 206 -62.98 30.28 -18.97
N SER A 207 -61.87 29.84 -19.56
CA SER A 207 -60.74 29.25 -18.83
C SER A 207 -60.13 30.21 -17.81
N SER A 208 -60.10 31.51 -18.09
CA SER A 208 -59.58 32.52 -17.14
C SER A 208 -60.41 32.66 -15.86
N ARG A 209 -61.65 32.15 -15.87
CA ARG A 209 -62.57 32.12 -14.73
C ARG A 209 -62.57 30.78 -14.00
N PHE A 210 -61.77 29.82 -14.47
CA PHE A 210 -61.62 28.53 -13.80
C PHE A 210 -60.69 28.70 -12.60
N ASP A 211 -61.26 28.60 -11.41
CA ASP A 211 -60.48 28.53 -10.17
C ASP A 211 -60.11 27.06 -9.92
N TYR A 212 -58.82 26.74 -10.09
CA TYR A 212 -58.31 25.40 -9.81
C TYR A 212 -58.20 25.16 -8.30
N TYR A 213 -58.94 24.16 -7.81
CA TYR A 213 -58.85 23.70 -6.43
C TYR A 213 -58.38 22.23 -6.43
N PRO A 214 -57.11 21.96 -6.06
CA PRO A 214 -56.51 20.62 -6.10
C PRO A 214 -57.03 19.68 -4.99
N ASN A 215 -58.32 19.72 -4.68
CA ASN A 215 -58.92 18.96 -3.58
C ASN A 215 -59.82 17.82 -4.09
N SER A 216 -59.70 17.44 -5.36
CA SER A 216 -60.43 16.30 -5.89
C SER A 216 -59.90 15.01 -5.28
N LEU A 217 -60.81 14.09 -4.97
CA LEU A 217 -60.46 12.76 -4.46
C LEU A 217 -59.43 12.07 -5.38
N ARG A 218 -59.56 12.32 -6.70
CA ARG A 218 -58.66 11.80 -7.74
C ARG A 218 -57.23 12.30 -7.57
N TYR A 219 -57.05 13.59 -7.30
CA TYR A 219 -55.74 14.18 -7.00
C TYR A 219 -55.07 13.46 -5.84
N PHE A 220 -55.82 13.31 -4.75
CA PHE A 220 -55.34 12.66 -3.54
C PHE A 220 -54.88 11.23 -3.82
N TRP A 221 -55.66 10.44 -4.55
CA TRP A 221 -55.28 9.06 -4.89
C TRP A 221 -54.05 8.99 -5.79
N MET A 222 -53.95 9.84 -6.83
CA MET A 222 -52.82 9.84 -7.76
C MET A 222 -51.52 10.27 -7.07
N LEU A 223 -51.56 11.36 -6.29
CA LEU A 223 -50.38 11.81 -5.54
C LEU A 223 -50.02 10.85 -4.40
N SER A 224 -50.99 10.31 -3.68
CA SER A 224 -50.73 9.38 -2.57
C SER A 224 -50.07 8.08 -3.07
N ALA A 225 -50.46 7.57 -4.23
CA ALA A 225 -49.83 6.40 -4.83
C ALA A 225 -48.37 6.68 -5.21
N LEU A 226 -48.11 7.83 -5.85
CA LEU A 226 -46.77 8.31 -6.19
C LEU A 226 -45.89 8.50 -4.94
N ASP A 227 -46.42 9.17 -3.92
CA ASP A 227 -45.73 9.39 -2.65
C ASP A 227 -45.39 8.08 -1.98
N THR A 228 -46.33 7.13 -1.94
CA THR A 228 -46.10 5.83 -1.29
C THR A 228 -45.01 5.04 -2.00
N GLN A 229 -45.05 4.99 -3.33
CA GLN A 229 -44.05 4.28 -4.13
C GLN A 229 -42.64 4.87 -3.95
N TYR A 230 -42.50 6.19 -4.09
CA TYR A 230 -41.19 6.84 -3.99
C TYR A 230 -40.67 6.89 -2.55
N LYS A 231 -41.54 7.12 -1.55
CA LYS A 231 -41.14 7.06 -0.13
C LYS A 231 -40.60 5.68 0.24
N HIS A 232 -41.23 4.61 -0.22
CA HIS A 232 -40.75 3.25 0.02
C HIS A 232 -39.34 3.04 -0.57
N LEU A 233 -39.15 3.37 -1.84
CA LEU A 233 -37.85 3.23 -2.51
C LEU A 233 -36.76 4.08 -1.85
N ILE A 234 -37.07 5.34 -1.49
CA ILE A 234 -36.13 6.22 -0.79
C ILE A 234 -35.76 5.64 0.57
N LEU A 235 -36.75 5.16 1.34
CA LEU A 235 -36.53 4.59 2.66
C LEU A 235 -35.65 3.33 2.59
N GLU A 236 -35.87 2.45 1.61
CA GLU A 236 -35.03 1.27 1.40
C GLU A 236 -33.57 1.65 1.13
N GLU A 237 -33.33 2.62 0.26
CA GLU A 237 -31.97 3.10 -0.05
C GLU A 237 -31.33 3.81 1.16
N GLU A 238 -32.09 4.61 1.92
CA GLU A 238 -31.63 5.24 3.17
C GLU A 238 -31.22 4.19 4.22
N GLN A 239 -31.99 3.11 4.37
CA GLN A 239 -31.63 1.99 5.23
C GLN A 239 -30.34 1.29 4.76
N MET A 240 -30.10 1.17 3.46
CA MET A 240 -28.85 0.63 2.94
C MET A 240 -27.66 1.54 3.27
N VAL A 241 -27.82 2.86 3.16
CA VAL A 241 -26.80 3.84 3.56
C VAL A 241 -26.47 3.70 5.04
N ILE A 242 -27.48 3.64 5.91
CA ILE A 242 -27.29 3.45 7.36
C ILE A 242 -26.48 2.18 7.64
N LYS A 243 -26.87 1.04 7.05
CA LYS A 243 -26.15 -0.23 7.21
C LYS A 243 -24.69 -0.16 6.72
N LEU A 244 -24.41 0.58 5.65
CA LEU A 244 -23.05 0.76 5.15
C LEU A 244 -22.21 1.66 6.06
N ILE A 245 -22.81 2.73 6.59
CA ILE A 245 -22.16 3.61 7.57
C ILE A 245 -21.84 2.85 8.84
N GLU A 246 -22.74 2.01 9.34
CA GLU A 246 -22.49 1.15 10.51
C GLU A 246 -21.33 0.18 10.27
N LYS A 247 -21.30 -0.47 9.10
CA LYS A 247 -20.17 -1.33 8.72
C LYS A 247 -18.85 -0.56 8.61
N ALA A 248 -18.87 0.67 8.10
CA ALA A 248 -17.70 1.53 8.02
C ALA A 248 -17.21 1.95 9.42
N LYS A 249 -18.13 2.34 10.31
CA LYS A 249 -17.83 2.65 11.73
C LYS A 249 -17.23 1.45 12.45
N ALA A 250 -17.75 0.24 12.22
CA ALA A 250 -17.22 -0.98 12.81
C ALA A 250 -15.79 -1.32 12.35
N LEU A 251 -15.40 -0.93 11.12
CA LEU A 251 -14.03 -1.12 10.61
C LEU A 251 -13.02 -0.13 11.19
N GLN A 252 -13.48 1.06 11.62
CA GLN A 252 -12.61 2.12 12.10
C GLN A 252 -11.67 1.69 13.25
N PRO A 253 -12.13 1.06 14.35
CA PRO A 253 -11.23 0.61 15.42
C PRO A 253 -10.21 -0.42 14.94
N THR A 254 -10.60 -1.33 14.03
CA THR A 254 -9.67 -2.32 13.46
C THR A 254 -8.58 -1.66 12.62
N ILE A 255 -8.93 -0.64 11.83
CA ILE A 255 -7.96 0.14 11.05
C ILE A 255 -7.00 0.90 11.97
N GLU A 256 -7.52 1.53 13.02
CA GLU A 256 -6.71 2.28 13.99
C GLU A 256 -5.74 1.37 14.75
N GLU A 257 -6.20 0.20 15.20
CA GLU A 257 -5.37 -0.81 15.84
C GLU A 257 -4.26 -1.31 14.91
N LYS A 258 -4.61 -1.71 13.68
CA LYS A 258 -3.62 -2.15 12.68
C LYS A 258 -2.62 -1.04 12.33
N ARG A 259 -3.06 0.22 12.23
CA ARG A 259 -2.15 1.34 11.99
C ARG A 259 -1.20 1.51 13.16
N ARG A 260 -1.68 1.39 14.40
CA ARG A 260 -0.84 1.47 15.60
C ARG A 260 0.21 0.35 15.61
N SER A 261 -0.21 -0.90 15.47
CA SER A 261 0.70 -2.06 15.46
C SER A 261 1.72 -1.99 14.33
N THR A 262 1.29 -1.62 13.12
CA THR A 262 2.20 -1.50 11.98
C THR A 262 3.15 -0.30 12.12
N LYS A 263 2.71 0.81 12.73
CA LYS A 263 3.58 1.96 13.02
C LYS A 263 4.69 1.58 14.02
N GLU A 264 4.35 0.81 15.05
CA GLU A 264 5.31 0.27 16.02
C GLU A 264 6.30 -0.69 15.33
N ALA A 265 5.81 -1.61 14.50
CA ALA A 265 6.66 -2.51 13.73
C ALA A 265 7.60 -1.77 12.74
N ILE A 266 7.12 -0.70 12.11
CA ILE A 266 7.94 0.17 11.26
C ILE A 266 9.05 0.85 12.08
N LEU A 267 8.74 1.32 13.29
CA LEU A 267 9.72 1.97 14.16
C LEU A 267 10.79 0.98 14.64
N ASP A 268 10.39 -0.22 15.05
CA ASP A 268 11.30 -1.31 15.44
C ASP A 268 12.19 -1.72 14.25
N CYS A 269 11.61 -1.97 13.07
CA CYS A 269 12.36 -2.31 11.87
C CYS A 269 13.34 -1.20 11.47
N ARG A 270 12.96 0.07 11.60
CA ARG A 270 13.84 1.21 11.33
C ARG A 270 15.03 1.25 12.31
N THR A 271 14.80 0.91 13.57
CA THR A 271 15.85 0.84 14.59
C THR A 271 16.83 -0.30 14.27
N LYS A 272 16.31 -1.51 14.02
CA LYS A 272 17.11 -2.68 13.60
C LYS A 272 17.90 -2.43 12.33
N LEU A 273 17.30 -1.74 11.35
CA LEU A 273 18.01 -1.37 10.11
C LEU A 273 19.18 -0.43 10.38
N LYS A 274 18.98 0.59 11.23
CA LYS A 274 20.07 1.51 11.63
C LYS A 274 21.19 0.78 12.36
N ASP A 275 20.85 -0.12 13.27
CA ASP A 275 21.84 -0.90 14.02
C ASP A 275 22.63 -1.82 13.09
N ALA A 276 21.96 -2.51 12.17
CA ALA A 276 22.62 -3.35 11.16
C ALA A 276 23.52 -2.52 10.22
N GLU A 277 23.07 -1.33 9.79
CA GLU A 277 23.88 -0.41 8.99
C GLU A 277 25.11 0.11 9.77
N ALA A 278 24.96 0.44 11.06
CA ALA A 278 26.06 0.85 11.93
C ALA A 278 27.08 -0.27 12.13
N GLN A 279 26.62 -1.51 12.37
CA GLN A 279 27.48 -2.69 12.47
C GLN A 279 28.23 -2.94 11.15
N PHE A 280 27.55 -2.86 10.01
CA PHE A 280 28.17 -2.99 8.69
C PHE A 280 29.26 -1.92 8.47
N GLN A 281 29.00 -0.66 8.83
CA GLN A 281 29.99 0.41 8.76
C GLN A 281 31.19 0.16 9.67
N MET A 282 30.97 -0.33 10.90
CA MET A 282 32.04 -0.69 11.83
C MET A 282 32.91 -1.83 11.27
N LEU A 283 32.28 -2.88 10.73
CA LEU A 283 32.99 -3.99 10.08
C LEU A 283 33.80 -3.48 8.87
N THR A 284 33.19 -2.64 8.04
CA THR A 284 33.86 -2.05 6.87
C THR A 284 35.07 -1.20 7.27
N LYS A 285 34.96 -0.37 8.32
CA LYS A 285 36.09 0.39 8.89
C LYS A 285 37.19 -0.53 9.42
N LYS A 286 36.83 -1.59 10.16
CA LYS A 286 37.79 -2.61 10.63
C LYS A 286 38.52 -3.28 9.47
N ARG A 287 37.81 -3.59 8.37
CA ARG A 287 38.41 -4.15 7.16
C ARG A 287 39.47 -3.22 6.57
N MET A 288 39.13 -1.95 6.40
CA MET A 288 40.05 -0.94 5.86
C MET A 288 41.30 -0.81 6.72
N PHE A 289 41.16 -0.88 8.05
CA PHE A 289 42.29 -0.87 8.97
C PHE A 289 43.17 -2.13 8.89
N LEU A 290 42.57 -3.30 8.67
CA LEU A 290 43.28 -4.57 8.56
C LEU A 290 43.93 -4.79 7.18
N GLN A 291 43.47 -4.07 6.15
CA GLN A 291 43.92 -4.22 4.77
C GLN A 291 45.44 -4.05 4.54
N PRO A 292 46.15 -3.12 5.20
CA PRO A 292 47.61 -2.97 5.07
C PRO A 292 48.40 -4.13 5.68
N TYR A 293 47.81 -4.89 6.61
CA TYR A 293 48.46 -5.98 7.34
C TYR A 293 48.22 -7.35 6.69
N ILE A 294 47.33 -7.41 5.70
CA ILE A 294 46.94 -8.65 4.98
C ILE A 294 47.56 -8.68 3.57
N ILE A 295 48.13 -7.57 3.10
CA ILE A 295 48.84 -7.48 1.82
C ILE A 295 50.27 -7.01 2.11
N LYS A 296 51.14 -7.94 2.50
CA LYS A 296 52.60 -7.90 2.34
C LYS A 296 53.14 -9.32 2.50
#